data_AF-A0A0Q9KN61-F1
#
_entry.id   AF-A0A0Q9KN61-F1
#
_cell.length_a   1.000
_cell.length_b   1.000
_cell.length_c   1.000
_cell.angle_alpha   90.00
_cell.angle_beta   90.00
_cell.angle_gamma   90.00
#
_symmetry.space_group_name_H-M   'P 1'
#
loop_
_entity.id
_entity.type
_entity.pdbx_description
1 polymer ?
#
loop_
_entity_poly.entity_id
_entity_poly.type
_entity_poly.pdbx_seq_one_letter_code
_entity_poly.pdbx_strand_id
1 'polypeptide(L)'
;MGIDKEQFLLKFRNDQRIISVMAVDNPKQLPSLTDGFDTLLLIVTNDLSLNNHTTNYIRDDSRIQERWVDPSSIEQWIRHGVNRNILHWLLKGEILLDQNTYLEGLRHRILEFPGDLREHKLLVEFSLFLRKYLQSKEYILDEHLLDAYNNILEALHHWARIVIIEDGYHPEITVWRQIRAINPGVYKLYEELTMSKETLKQRVQLVLLACEFSVMSKMERCCEAFIQILRENEQPLSTDDLQQHPQLVELRAELPLLLNKLVKKGLIKEVAVLIDEENSEIELRYTSV
;
A
#
# COMPACT_ATOMS: atom_id res chain seq x y z
N MET A 1 0.53 -24.46 -24.61
CA MET A 1 0.05 -23.78 -25.84
C MET A 1 -0.68 -22.54 -25.38
N GLY A 2 -0.34 -21.37 -25.93
CA GLY A 2 -1.00 -20.12 -25.55
C GLY A 2 -2.41 -20.07 -26.14
N ILE A 3 -3.35 -19.42 -25.44
CA ILE A 3 -4.66 -19.10 -25.98
C ILE A 3 -4.49 -18.17 -27.18
N ASP A 4 -5.31 -18.35 -28.20
CA ASP A 4 -5.44 -17.40 -29.29
C ASP A 4 -6.13 -16.11 -28.80
N LYS A 5 -5.31 -15.09 -28.54
CA LYS A 5 -5.75 -13.80 -28.01
C LYS A 5 -6.62 -13.01 -28.98
N GLU A 6 -6.59 -13.32 -30.28
CA GLU A 6 -7.47 -12.68 -31.27
C GLU A 6 -8.94 -12.97 -30.99
N GLN A 7 -9.26 -14.12 -30.39
CA GLN A 7 -10.64 -14.45 -30.04
C GLN A 7 -11.18 -13.61 -28.89
N PHE A 8 -10.33 -13.18 -27.95
CA PHE A 8 -10.73 -12.23 -26.91
C PHE A 8 -10.99 -10.85 -27.51
N LEU A 9 -10.17 -10.40 -28.45
CA LEU A 9 -10.43 -9.17 -29.19
C LEU A 9 -11.79 -9.22 -29.88
N LEU A 10 -12.12 -10.33 -30.56
CA LEU A 10 -13.42 -10.52 -31.19
C LEU A 10 -14.59 -10.48 -30.19
N LYS A 11 -14.42 -11.06 -29.00
CA LYS A 11 -15.44 -11.04 -27.93
C LYS A 11 -15.73 -9.62 -27.43
N PHE A 12 -14.69 -8.79 -27.25
CA PHE A 12 -14.81 -7.54 -26.52
C PHE A 12 -14.90 -6.29 -27.40
N ARG A 13 -14.39 -6.32 -28.65
CA ARG A 13 -14.23 -5.12 -29.50
C ARG A 13 -15.51 -4.32 -29.79
N ASN A 14 -16.68 -4.96 -29.73
CA ASN A 14 -17.96 -4.33 -30.08
C ASN A 14 -18.79 -3.94 -28.85
N ASP A 15 -18.33 -4.25 -27.64
CA ASP A 15 -19.05 -3.90 -26.41
C ASP A 15 -18.67 -2.48 -25.97
N GLN A 16 -19.62 -1.54 -26.09
CA GLN A 16 -19.42 -0.14 -25.74
C GLN A 16 -19.20 0.10 -24.24
N ARG A 17 -19.47 -0.91 -23.40
CA ARG A 17 -19.22 -0.81 -21.97
C ARG A 17 -17.75 -0.97 -21.61
N ILE A 18 -16.97 -1.62 -22.49
CA ILE A 18 -15.57 -1.95 -22.25
C ILE A 18 -14.71 -0.77 -22.65
N ILE A 19 -13.93 -0.27 -21.70
CA ILE A 19 -12.91 0.76 -21.92
C ILE A 19 -11.63 0.08 -22.44
N SER A 20 -11.20 -1.00 -21.78
CA SER A 20 -9.95 -1.67 -22.13
C SER A 20 -9.90 -3.11 -21.61
N VAL A 21 -9.02 -3.91 -22.20
CA VAL A 21 -8.80 -5.32 -21.84
C VAL A 21 -7.31 -5.59 -21.83
N MET A 22 -6.83 -6.19 -20.75
CA MET A 22 -5.45 -6.65 -20.59
C MET A 22 -5.41 -8.13 -20.23
N ALA A 23 -4.49 -8.86 -20.84
CA ALA A 23 -4.21 -10.25 -20.54
C ALA A 23 -2.89 -10.40 -19.77
N VAL A 24 -2.93 -11.15 -18.68
CA VAL A 24 -1.77 -11.54 -17.90
C VAL A 24 -1.64 -13.04 -17.97
N ASP A 25 -0.66 -13.52 -18.73
CA ASP A 25 -0.38 -14.94 -18.81
C ASP A 25 0.48 -15.39 -17.63
N ASN A 26 0.22 -16.60 -17.16
CA ASN A 26 1.00 -17.25 -16.13
C ASN A 26 1.70 -18.50 -16.68
N PRO A 27 2.69 -18.36 -17.58
CA PRO A 27 3.32 -19.50 -18.24
C PRO A 27 4.05 -20.44 -17.27
N LYS A 28 4.37 -19.96 -16.07
CA LYS A 28 5.01 -20.73 -14.99
C LYS A 28 4.01 -21.33 -14.00
N GLN A 29 2.71 -21.13 -14.19
CA GLN A 29 1.63 -21.55 -13.28
C GLN A 29 1.88 -21.15 -11.82
N LEU A 30 2.47 -19.97 -11.59
CA LEU A 30 2.71 -19.43 -10.26
C LEU A 30 1.38 -19.05 -9.61
N PRO A 31 0.90 -19.77 -8.56
CA PRO A 31 -0.46 -19.63 -8.08
C PRO A 31 -0.77 -18.21 -7.60
N SER A 32 0.22 -17.52 -7.03
CA SER A 32 0.02 -16.19 -6.46
C SER A 32 -0.11 -15.07 -7.49
N LEU A 33 0.22 -15.27 -8.77
CA LEU A 33 0.17 -14.19 -9.78
C LEU A 33 -1.23 -14.00 -10.37
N THR A 34 -1.90 -15.11 -10.66
CA THR A 34 -3.20 -15.17 -11.35
C THR A 34 -4.19 -16.05 -10.57
N ASP A 35 -4.00 -16.22 -9.27
CA ASP A 35 -4.79 -17.09 -8.39
C ASP A 35 -4.93 -18.53 -8.92
N GLY A 36 -3.85 -19.02 -9.53
CA GLY A 36 -3.75 -20.36 -10.08
C GLY A 36 -4.36 -20.54 -11.49
N PHE A 37 -4.87 -19.48 -12.12
CA PHE A 37 -5.35 -19.52 -13.51
C PHE A 37 -4.21 -19.42 -14.51
N ASP A 38 -4.41 -19.95 -15.71
CA ASP A 38 -3.39 -19.95 -16.76
C ASP A 38 -3.29 -18.55 -17.41
N THR A 39 -4.43 -17.86 -17.55
CA THR A 39 -4.52 -16.45 -17.98
C THR A 39 -5.52 -15.67 -17.13
N LEU A 40 -5.16 -14.45 -16.73
CA LEU A 40 -6.06 -13.48 -16.13
C LEU A 40 -6.37 -12.37 -17.14
N LEU A 41 -7.65 -12.09 -17.34
CA LEU A 41 -8.15 -10.98 -18.14
C LEU A 41 -8.65 -9.88 -17.20
N LEU A 42 -7.96 -8.74 -17.20
CA LEU A 42 -8.41 -7.53 -16.53
C LEU A 42 -9.22 -6.71 -17.54
N ILE A 43 -10.51 -6.55 -17.27
CA ILE A 43 -11.47 -5.85 -18.14
C ILE A 43 -11.89 -4.57 -17.44
N VAL A 44 -11.55 -3.43 -18.03
CA VAL A 44 -11.96 -2.13 -17.52
C VAL A 44 -13.26 -1.72 -18.18
N THR A 45 -14.26 -1.40 -17.36
CA THR A 45 -15.64 -1.12 -17.81
C THR A 45 -16.14 0.23 -17.28
N ASN A 46 -17.02 0.88 -18.03
CA ASN A 46 -17.81 2.02 -17.55
C ASN A 46 -19.16 1.60 -16.92
N ASP A 47 -19.52 0.32 -17.03
CA ASP A 47 -20.73 -0.25 -16.45
C ASP A 47 -20.47 -0.66 -14.99
N LEU A 48 -20.93 0.19 -14.06
CA LEU A 48 -20.75 -0.03 -12.62
C LEU A 48 -21.45 -1.28 -12.10
N SER A 49 -22.46 -1.82 -12.80
CA SER A 49 -23.13 -3.07 -12.42
C SER A 49 -22.22 -4.30 -12.56
N LEU A 50 -21.16 -4.17 -13.37
CA LEU A 50 -20.14 -5.19 -13.58
C LEU A 50 -18.89 -4.98 -12.73
N ASN A 51 -18.83 -3.91 -11.93
CA ASN A 51 -17.65 -3.65 -11.10
C ASN A 51 -17.42 -4.77 -10.06
N ASN A 52 -16.18 -5.21 -9.91
CA ASN A 52 -15.76 -6.36 -9.11
C ASN A 52 -16.38 -7.71 -9.53
N HIS A 53 -16.99 -7.79 -10.71
CA HIS A 53 -17.51 -9.05 -11.23
C HIS A 53 -16.34 -9.95 -11.67
N THR A 54 -16.41 -11.23 -11.28
CA THR A 54 -15.41 -12.24 -11.63
C THR A 54 -16.07 -13.43 -12.31
N THR A 55 -15.55 -13.84 -13.47
CA THR A 55 -16.00 -15.05 -14.18
C THR A 55 -14.82 -15.97 -14.42
N ASN A 56 -14.99 -17.26 -14.18
CA ASN A 56 -13.97 -18.28 -14.37
C ASN A 56 -14.45 -19.31 -15.39
N TYR A 57 -13.64 -19.67 -16.38
CA TYR A 57 -14.00 -20.66 -17.39
C TYR A 57 -12.77 -21.31 -18.02
N ILE A 58 -12.99 -22.36 -18.80
CA ILE A 58 -11.97 -23.04 -19.59
C ILE A 58 -12.24 -22.77 -21.06
N ARG A 59 -11.19 -22.44 -21.82
CA ARG A 59 -11.21 -22.35 -23.28
C ARG A 59 -9.88 -22.84 -23.81
N ASP A 60 -9.92 -23.66 -24.86
CA ASP A 60 -8.73 -24.23 -25.51
C ASP A 60 -7.77 -24.87 -24.48
N ASP A 61 -8.34 -25.66 -23.55
CA ASP A 61 -7.66 -26.31 -22.42
C ASP A 61 -6.91 -25.36 -21.46
N SER A 62 -7.20 -24.07 -21.52
CA SER A 62 -6.62 -23.05 -20.65
C SER A 62 -7.67 -22.49 -19.69
N ARG A 63 -7.32 -22.41 -18.39
CA ARG A 63 -8.17 -21.83 -17.35
C ARG A 63 -8.02 -20.32 -17.35
N ILE A 64 -9.13 -19.62 -17.53
CA ILE A 64 -9.18 -18.17 -17.65
C ILE A 64 -10.02 -17.59 -16.51
N GLN A 65 -9.51 -16.51 -15.93
CA GLN A 65 -10.27 -15.67 -15.00
C GLN A 65 -10.45 -14.27 -15.60
N GLU A 66 -11.70 -13.84 -15.76
CA GLU A 66 -12.08 -12.48 -16.10
C GLU A 66 -12.37 -11.69 -14.83
N ARG A 67 -11.74 -10.52 -14.68
CA ARG A 67 -12.02 -9.55 -13.63
C ARG A 67 -12.48 -8.25 -14.24
N TRP A 68 -13.69 -7.85 -13.91
CA TRP A 68 -14.32 -6.63 -14.37
C TRP A 68 -14.18 -5.55 -13.31
N VAL A 69 -13.68 -4.39 -13.72
CA VAL A 69 -13.34 -3.30 -12.80
C VAL A 69 -13.62 -1.96 -13.45
N ASP A 70 -14.04 -0.99 -12.67
CA ASP A 70 -14.13 0.39 -13.16
C ASP A 70 -12.80 1.16 -12.93
N PRO A 71 -12.58 2.28 -13.63
CA PRO A 71 -11.36 3.07 -13.47
C PRO A 71 -11.07 3.53 -12.03
N SER A 72 -12.09 3.91 -11.26
CA SER A 72 -11.90 4.39 -9.88
C SER A 72 -11.41 3.26 -8.97
N SER A 73 -11.91 2.03 -9.17
CA SER A 73 -11.44 0.85 -8.44
C SER A 73 -9.96 0.55 -8.74
N ILE A 74 -9.52 0.71 -9.99
CA ILE A 74 -8.10 0.54 -10.35
C ILE A 74 -7.23 1.61 -9.66
N GLU A 75 -7.64 2.88 -9.70
CA GLU A 75 -6.91 3.95 -9.03
C GLU A 75 -6.80 3.71 -7.52
N GLN A 76 -7.90 3.26 -6.90
CA GLN A 76 -7.89 2.82 -5.51
C GLN A 76 -6.93 1.66 -5.29
N TRP A 77 -6.89 0.64 -6.16
CA TRP A 77 -5.95 -0.48 -5.98
C TRP A 77 -4.48 -0.07 -6.10
N ILE A 78 -4.17 0.87 -6.98
CA ILE A 78 -2.81 1.42 -7.13
C ILE A 78 -2.41 2.19 -5.87
N ARG A 79 -3.28 3.10 -5.41
CA ARG A 79 -3.06 3.89 -4.19
C ARG A 79 -3.00 3.00 -2.96
N HIS A 80 -3.89 2.02 -2.87
CA HIS A 80 -4.06 1.22 -1.67
C HIS A 80 -3.19 -0.05 -1.58
N GLY A 81 -2.63 -0.52 -2.69
CA GLY A 81 -1.75 -1.71 -2.67
C GLY A 81 -2.42 -3.01 -2.16
N VAL A 82 -3.75 -3.02 -1.99
CA VAL A 82 -4.54 -4.14 -1.45
C VAL A 82 -4.40 -5.38 -2.32
N ASN A 83 -4.20 -5.20 -3.62
CA ASN A 83 -3.87 -6.26 -4.55
C ASN A 83 -2.39 -6.17 -4.95
N ARG A 84 -1.53 -6.96 -4.29
CA ARG A 84 -0.06 -6.93 -4.54
C ARG A 84 0.33 -7.24 -5.99
N ASN A 85 -0.55 -7.90 -6.75
CA ASN A 85 -0.30 -8.24 -8.13
C ASN A 85 -0.78 -7.19 -9.12
N ILE A 86 -1.60 -6.21 -8.71
CA ILE A 86 -2.18 -5.24 -9.65
C ILE A 86 -1.10 -4.46 -10.40
N LEU A 87 -0.04 -4.05 -9.71
CA LEU A 87 1.09 -3.37 -10.35
C LEU A 87 1.79 -4.29 -11.35
N HIS A 88 1.96 -5.57 -11.02
CA HIS A 88 2.54 -6.53 -11.95
C HIS A 88 1.65 -6.69 -13.19
N TRP A 89 0.34 -6.82 -13.00
CA TRP A 89 -0.63 -6.92 -14.10
C TRP A 89 -0.54 -5.69 -14.99
N LEU A 90 -0.69 -4.49 -14.45
CA LEU A 90 -0.69 -3.24 -15.22
C LEU A 90 0.63 -2.98 -15.97
N LEU A 91 1.77 -3.33 -15.34
CA LEU A 91 3.10 -3.09 -15.91
C LEU A 91 3.56 -4.18 -16.89
N LYS A 92 3.11 -5.43 -16.75
CA LYS A 92 3.61 -6.58 -17.54
C LYS A 92 2.56 -7.26 -18.39
N GLY A 93 1.28 -6.99 -18.16
CA GLY A 93 0.18 -7.53 -18.95
C GLY A 93 0.18 -7.01 -20.38
N GLU A 94 -0.24 -7.86 -21.29
CA GLU A 94 -0.45 -7.51 -22.69
C GLU A 94 -1.78 -6.78 -22.83
N ILE A 95 -1.74 -5.55 -23.34
CA ILE A 95 -2.97 -4.78 -23.63
C ILE A 95 -3.54 -5.33 -24.93
N LEU A 96 -4.75 -5.89 -24.86
CA LEU A 96 -5.47 -6.41 -26.01
C LEU A 96 -6.32 -5.30 -26.65
N LEU A 97 -7.09 -4.60 -25.83
CA LEU A 97 -7.98 -3.50 -26.26
C LEU A 97 -7.73 -2.29 -25.37
N ASP A 98 -7.65 -1.10 -25.95
CA ASP A 98 -7.48 0.13 -25.17
C ASP A 98 -8.14 1.33 -25.85
N GLN A 99 -9.35 1.66 -25.44
CA GLN A 99 -10.04 2.85 -25.92
C GLN A 99 -9.42 4.09 -25.28
N ASN A 100 -9.10 5.09 -26.10
CA ASN A 100 -8.48 6.34 -25.68
C ASN A 100 -7.17 6.16 -24.89
N THR A 101 -6.44 5.05 -25.12
CA THR A 101 -5.14 4.77 -24.47
C THR A 101 -5.19 4.80 -22.94
N TYR A 102 -6.30 4.35 -22.34
CA TYR A 102 -6.49 4.38 -20.88
C TYR A 102 -5.44 3.53 -20.14
N LEU A 103 -5.25 2.26 -20.51
CA LEU A 103 -4.29 1.39 -19.84
C LEU A 103 -2.85 1.77 -20.13
N GLU A 104 -2.55 2.21 -21.35
CA GLU A 104 -1.20 2.67 -21.68
C GLU A 104 -0.87 3.98 -20.94
N GLY A 105 -1.80 4.92 -20.86
CA GLY A 105 -1.65 6.13 -20.06
C GLY A 105 -1.52 5.84 -18.57
N LEU A 106 -2.29 4.87 -18.06
CA LEU A 106 -2.18 4.41 -16.68
C LEU A 106 -0.81 3.77 -16.39
N ARG A 107 -0.32 2.92 -17.30
CA ARG A 107 1.01 2.32 -17.21
C ARG A 107 2.10 3.39 -17.16
N HIS A 108 1.98 4.43 -17.99
CA HIS A 108 2.92 5.55 -17.97
C HIS A 108 2.92 6.28 -16.62
N ARG A 109 1.73 6.64 -16.10
CA ARG A 109 1.58 7.27 -14.77
C ARG A 109 2.18 6.44 -13.64
N ILE A 110 2.01 5.11 -13.69
CA ILE A 110 2.63 4.20 -12.71
C ILE A 110 4.15 4.24 -12.85
N LEU A 111 4.69 4.19 -14.06
CA LEU A 111 6.15 4.23 -14.26
C LEU A 111 6.78 5.56 -13.84
N GLU A 112 6.06 6.68 -13.98
CA GLU A 112 6.52 8.01 -13.55
C GLU A 112 6.59 8.19 -12.03
N PHE A 113 5.83 7.39 -11.28
CA PHE A 113 5.69 7.45 -9.82
C PHE A 113 5.56 8.88 -9.26
N PRO A 114 4.43 9.56 -9.53
CA PRO A 114 4.28 10.99 -9.24
C PRO A 114 4.37 11.29 -7.73
N GLY A 115 4.68 12.56 -7.42
CA GLY A 115 4.96 13.01 -6.05
C GLY A 115 3.82 12.76 -5.07
N ASP A 116 2.57 13.02 -5.46
CA ASP A 116 1.38 12.78 -4.62
C ASP A 116 1.23 11.29 -4.26
N LEU A 117 1.47 10.40 -5.23
CA LEU A 117 1.43 8.96 -5.02
C LEU A 117 2.58 8.50 -4.12
N ARG A 118 3.77 9.08 -4.28
CA ARG A 118 4.92 8.79 -3.40
C ARG A 118 4.65 9.20 -1.95
N GLU A 119 4.14 10.40 -1.73
CA GLU A 119 3.86 10.93 -0.40
C GLU A 119 2.75 10.14 0.30
N HIS A 120 1.70 9.77 -0.43
CA HIS A 120 0.66 8.90 0.09
C HIS A 120 1.21 7.51 0.47
N LYS A 121 2.03 6.89 -0.39
CA LYS A 121 2.68 5.61 -0.07
C LYS A 121 3.63 5.70 1.13
N LEU A 122 4.36 6.80 1.28
CA LEU A 122 5.20 7.03 2.46
C LEU A 122 4.37 7.09 3.75
N LEU A 123 3.25 7.81 3.73
CA LEU A 123 2.34 7.90 4.86
C LEU A 123 1.80 6.53 5.27
N VAL A 124 1.37 5.72 4.29
CA VAL A 124 0.87 4.36 4.53
C VAL A 124 1.95 3.48 5.14
N GLU A 125 3.11 3.39 4.52
CA GLU A 125 4.20 2.52 4.98
C GLU A 125 4.76 2.98 6.34
N PHE A 126 4.81 4.29 6.60
CA PHE A 126 5.23 4.83 7.90
C PHE A 126 4.23 4.50 9.02
N SER A 127 2.94 4.57 8.74
CA SER A 127 1.90 4.25 9.73
C SER A 127 1.95 2.77 10.14
N LEU A 128 2.10 1.88 9.15
CA LEU A 128 2.28 0.45 9.38
C LEU A 128 3.59 0.14 10.13
N PHE A 129 4.69 0.78 9.72
CA PHE A 129 5.96 0.72 10.43
C PHE A 129 5.80 1.13 11.89
N LEU A 130 5.15 2.26 12.17
CA LEU A 130 5.00 2.83 13.50
C LEU A 130 4.31 1.87 14.45
N ARG A 131 3.22 1.21 14.00
CA ARG A 131 2.53 0.20 14.81
C ARG A 131 3.47 -0.95 15.17
N LYS A 132 4.09 -1.56 14.17
CA LYS A 132 4.95 -2.74 14.37
C LYS A 132 6.18 -2.43 15.20
N TYR A 133 6.77 -1.25 14.99
CA TYR A 133 7.86 -0.73 15.79
C TYR A 133 7.49 -0.59 17.27
N LEU A 134 6.34 0.04 17.57
CA LEU A 134 5.90 0.23 18.96
C LEU A 134 5.50 -1.09 19.62
N GLN A 135 4.76 -1.96 18.93
CA GLN A 135 4.41 -3.29 19.45
C GLN A 135 5.67 -4.11 19.77
N SER A 136 6.70 -4.07 18.94
CA SER A 136 7.96 -4.75 19.24
C SER A 136 8.63 -4.22 20.51
N LYS A 137 8.59 -2.89 20.75
CA LYS A 137 9.13 -2.31 22.00
C LYS A 137 8.36 -2.79 23.23
N GLU A 138 7.04 -2.80 23.17
CA GLU A 138 6.17 -3.29 24.25
C GLU A 138 6.48 -4.76 24.55
N TYR A 139 6.50 -5.63 23.53
CA TYR A 139 6.82 -7.04 23.71
C TYR A 139 8.24 -7.32 24.23
N ILE A 140 9.23 -6.48 23.92
CA ILE A 140 10.56 -6.58 24.52
C ILE A 140 10.54 -6.28 26.02
N LEU A 141 9.74 -5.30 26.44
CA LEU A 141 9.60 -4.93 27.85
C LEU A 141 8.90 -6.03 28.66
N ASP A 142 7.89 -6.66 28.05
CA ASP A 142 7.11 -7.75 28.66
C ASP A 142 7.76 -9.14 28.49
N GLU A 143 8.99 -9.20 27.96
CA GLU A 143 9.76 -10.42 27.71
C GLU A 143 9.12 -11.43 26.73
N HIS A 144 8.15 -10.98 25.92
CA HIS A 144 7.55 -11.73 24.82
C HIS A 144 8.43 -11.69 23.55
N LEU A 145 9.60 -12.32 23.62
CA LEU A 145 10.67 -12.15 22.61
C LEU A 145 10.29 -12.60 21.19
N LEU A 146 9.45 -13.63 21.04
CA LEU A 146 9.03 -14.11 19.72
C LEU A 146 8.08 -13.14 19.04
N ASP A 147 7.14 -12.57 19.79
CA ASP A 147 6.22 -11.53 19.30
C ASP A 147 6.97 -10.24 18.99
N ALA A 148 7.94 -9.87 19.82
CA ALA A 148 8.84 -8.76 19.55
C ALA A 148 9.63 -8.95 18.25
N TYR A 149 10.13 -10.16 18.00
CA TYR A 149 10.85 -10.52 16.78
C TYR A 149 9.97 -10.44 15.53
N ASN A 150 8.75 -10.98 15.59
CA ASN A 150 7.83 -10.93 14.46
C ASN A 150 7.48 -9.47 14.09
N ASN A 151 7.19 -8.65 15.10
CA ASN A 151 6.84 -7.25 14.88
C ASN A 151 8.03 -6.42 14.36
N ILE A 152 9.25 -6.62 14.88
CA ILE A 152 10.41 -5.87 14.36
C ILE A 152 10.78 -6.28 12.93
N LEU A 153 10.57 -7.55 12.57
CA LEU A 153 10.78 -8.04 11.21
C LEU A 153 9.80 -7.37 10.22
N GLU A 154 8.53 -7.25 10.60
CA GLU A 154 7.52 -6.51 9.83
C GLU A 154 7.84 -5.02 9.75
N ALA A 155 8.26 -4.39 10.86
CA ALA A 155 8.69 -2.99 10.86
C ALA A 155 9.88 -2.78 9.91
N LEU A 156 10.88 -3.68 9.91
CA LEU A 156 12.03 -3.58 9.00
C LEU A 156 11.61 -3.73 7.53
N HIS A 157 10.58 -4.54 7.24
CA HIS A 157 10.01 -4.63 5.89
C HIS A 157 9.40 -3.28 5.46
N HIS A 158 8.58 -2.65 6.31
CA HIS A 158 8.01 -1.32 6.03
C HIS A 158 9.10 -0.26 5.88
N TRP A 159 10.15 -0.30 6.71
CA TRP A 159 11.30 0.59 6.54
C TRP A 159 11.98 0.41 5.19
N ALA A 160 12.22 -0.82 4.73
CA ALA A 160 12.79 -1.05 3.40
C ALA A 160 11.93 -0.40 2.30
N ARG A 161 10.60 -0.49 2.39
CA ARG A 161 9.70 0.15 1.44
C ARG A 161 9.75 1.67 1.50
N ILE A 162 9.80 2.26 2.70
CA ILE A 162 9.97 3.71 2.88
C ILE A 162 11.22 4.17 2.13
N VAL A 163 12.36 3.50 2.34
CA VAL A 163 13.63 3.87 1.68
C VAL A 163 13.54 3.74 0.15
N ILE A 164 12.87 2.70 -0.36
CA ILE A 164 12.66 2.52 -1.79
C ILE A 164 11.81 3.65 -2.39
N ILE A 165 10.74 4.06 -1.69
CA ILE A 165 9.87 5.16 -2.12
C ILE A 165 10.60 6.50 -2.08
N GLU A 166 11.40 6.76 -1.05
CA GLU A 166 12.23 7.96 -0.93
C GLU A 166 13.22 8.08 -2.10
N ASP A 167 13.77 6.95 -2.56
CA ASP A 167 14.68 6.88 -3.71
C ASP A 167 13.95 7.00 -5.07
N GLY A 168 12.62 7.15 -5.05
CA GLY A 168 11.80 7.38 -6.25
C GLY A 168 11.36 6.11 -6.97
N TYR A 169 11.46 4.94 -6.34
CA TYR A 169 11.08 3.65 -6.94
C TYR A 169 9.86 3.04 -6.27
N HIS A 170 9.05 2.33 -7.04
CA HIS A 170 7.95 1.54 -6.48
C HIS A 170 8.50 0.31 -5.71
N PRO A 171 8.03 0.07 -4.47
CA PRO A 171 8.33 -1.17 -3.77
C PRO A 171 7.77 -2.38 -4.52
N GLU A 172 8.66 -3.28 -4.93
CA GLU A 172 8.29 -4.56 -5.54
C GLU A 172 7.94 -5.60 -4.48
N ILE A 173 7.31 -6.70 -4.91
CA ILE A 173 7.08 -7.90 -4.10
C ILE A 173 8.41 -8.42 -3.52
N THR A 174 9.50 -8.39 -4.30
CA THR A 174 10.85 -8.79 -3.86
C THR A 174 11.62 -7.64 -3.22
N VAL A 175 11.05 -7.01 -2.19
CA VAL A 175 11.60 -5.81 -1.54
C VAL A 175 13.07 -5.94 -1.12
N TRP A 176 13.47 -7.10 -0.60
CA TRP A 176 14.83 -7.33 -0.11
C TRP A 176 15.88 -7.36 -1.22
N ARG A 177 15.48 -7.75 -2.43
CA ARG A 177 16.36 -7.69 -3.61
C ARG A 177 16.58 -6.23 -4.03
N GLN A 178 15.52 -5.43 -4.04
CA GLN A 178 15.60 -4.00 -4.37
C GLN A 178 16.44 -3.24 -3.33
N ILE A 179 16.14 -3.41 -2.04
CA ILE A 179 16.82 -2.68 -0.97
C ILE A 179 18.32 -3.04 -0.90
N ARG A 180 18.72 -4.27 -1.26
CA ARG A 180 20.14 -4.63 -1.32
C ARG A 180 20.92 -3.76 -2.31
N ALA A 181 20.29 -3.30 -3.40
CA ALA A 181 20.91 -2.41 -4.37
C ALA A 181 20.79 -0.94 -3.93
N ILE A 182 19.63 -0.52 -3.43
CA ILE A 182 19.31 0.88 -3.08
C ILE A 182 19.98 1.29 -1.76
N ASN A 183 19.82 0.48 -0.71
CA ASN A 183 20.40 0.73 0.61
C ASN A 183 20.88 -0.58 1.27
N PRO A 184 22.13 -0.97 1.01
CA PRO A 184 22.74 -2.17 1.60
C PRO A 184 22.74 -2.17 3.13
N GLY A 185 22.70 -0.99 3.78
CA GLY A 185 22.67 -0.88 5.24
C GLY A 185 21.37 -1.44 5.84
N VAL A 186 20.23 -1.13 5.23
CA VAL A 186 18.93 -1.71 5.65
C VAL A 186 18.89 -3.21 5.40
N TYR A 187 19.44 -3.68 4.27
CA TYR A 187 19.57 -5.11 4.00
C TYR A 187 20.42 -5.82 5.07
N LYS A 188 21.54 -5.20 5.48
CA LYS A 188 22.41 -5.75 6.52
C LYS A 188 21.69 -5.87 7.87
N LEU A 189 20.82 -4.93 8.24
CA LEU A 189 20.02 -5.06 9.46
C LEU A 189 19.10 -6.28 9.45
N TYR A 190 18.58 -6.66 8.28
CA TYR A 190 17.82 -7.91 8.13
C TYR A 190 18.73 -9.14 8.34
N GLU A 191 19.94 -9.13 7.78
CA GLU A 191 20.93 -10.18 8.03
C GLU A 191 21.31 -10.28 9.51
N GLU A 192 21.56 -9.16 10.19
CA GLU A 192 21.87 -9.14 11.62
C GLU A 192 20.70 -9.65 12.47
N LEU A 193 19.45 -9.28 12.12
CA LEU A 193 18.26 -9.76 12.83
C LEU A 193 18.10 -11.28 12.72
N THR A 194 18.35 -11.84 11.53
CA THR A 194 18.03 -13.24 11.22
C THR A 194 19.20 -14.19 11.45
N MET A 195 20.44 -13.78 11.18
CA MET A 195 21.62 -14.64 11.10
C MET A 195 22.70 -14.35 12.15
N SER A 196 22.62 -13.24 12.89
CA SER A 196 23.60 -12.93 13.93
C SER A 196 23.63 -13.99 15.04
N LYS A 197 24.81 -14.15 15.66
CA LYS A 197 25.06 -15.07 16.77
C LYS A 197 24.63 -14.52 18.14
N GLU A 198 24.24 -13.25 18.20
CA GLU A 198 23.70 -12.62 19.40
C GLU A 198 22.37 -13.23 19.83
N THR A 199 21.97 -13.01 21.09
CA THR A 199 20.66 -13.47 21.56
C THR A 199 19.52 -12.82 20.79
N LEU A 200 18.35 -13.47 20.74
CA LEU A 200 17.16 -12.91 20.08
C LEU A 200 16.83 -11.50 20.60
N LYS A 201 16.90 -11.29 21.91
CA LYS A 201 16.66 -9.99 22.56
C LYS A 201 17.62 -8.92 22.03
N GLN A 202 18.92 -9.20 22.00
CA GLN A 202 19.93 -8.25 21.50
C GLN A 202 19.74 -7.94 20.01
N ARG A 203 19.43 -8.94 19.18
CA ARG A 203 19.17 -8.75 17.74
C ARG A 203 17.96 -7.85 17.49
N VAL A 204 16.86 -8.07 18.22
CA VAL A 204 15.68 -7.20 18.15
C VAL A 204 16.00 -5.78 18.64
N GLN A 205 16.72 -5.65 19.77
CA GLN A 205 17.13 -4.36 20.31
C GLN A 205 18.03 -3.56 19.35
N LEU A 206 18.93 -4.23 18.64
CA LEU A 206 19.77 -3.60 17.61
C LEU A 206 18.93 -2.96 16.51
N VAL A 207 17.96 -3.70 15.97
CA VAL A 207 17.09 -3.18 14.90
C VAL A 207 16.18 -2.08 15.43
N LEU A 208 15.61 -2.23 16.64
CA LEU A 208 14.82 -1.18 17.28
C LEU A 208 15.60 0.13 17.42
N LEU A 209 16.87 0.06 17.81
CA LEU A 209 17.74 1.22 17.91
C LEU A 209 17.95 1.89 16.54
N ALA A 210 18.22 1.09 15.50
CA ALA A 210 18.40 1.60 14.14
C ALA A 210 17.11 2.27 13.60
N CYS A 211 15.95 1.68 13.89
CA CYS A 211 14.63 2.22 13.56
C CYS A 211 14.37 3.59 14.22
N GLU A 212 14.72 3.76 15.49
CA GLU A 212 14.55 5.04 16.20
C GLU A 212 15.40 6.16 15.54
N PHE A 213 16.64 5.88 15.14
CA PHE A 213 17.47 6.92 14.52
C PHE A 213 17.18 7.17 13.04
N SER A 214 16.74 6.15 12.30
CA SER A 214 16.65 6.23 10.83
C SER A 214 15.26 6.54 10.32
N VAL A 215 14.23 6.00 10.97
CA VAL A 215 12.84 6.11 10.50
C VAL A 215 12.07 7.12 11.33
N MET A 216 12.19 7.07 12.66
CA MET A 216 11.46 8.00 13.53
C MET A 216 11.94 9.45 13.38
N SER A 217 13.20 9.67 12.98
CA SER A 217 13.75 10.98 12.64
C SER A 217 13.14 11.60 11.37
N LYS A 218 12.52 10.79 10.52
CA LYS A 218 11.87 11.20 9.26
C LYS A 218 10.34 11.27 9.36
N MET A 219 9.79 11.17 10.57
CA MET A 219 8.35 11.10 10.82
C MET A 219 7.58 12.24 10.13
N GLU A 220 8.03 13.48 10.30
CA GLU A 220 7.38 14.64 9.67
C GLU A 220 7.32 14.50 8.15
N ARG A 221 8.46 14.19 7.51
CA ARG A 221 8.54 14.00 6.06
C ARG A 221 7.63 12.88 5.57
N CYS A 222 7.58 11.75 6.27
CA CYS A 222 6.73 10.62 5.89
C CYS A 222 5.25 10.93 6.04
N CYS A 223 4.90 11.83 6.97
CA CYS A 223 3.53 12.21 7.28
C CYS A 223 3.09 13.50 6.59
N GLU A 224 3.88 14.07 5.66
CA GLU A 224 3.56 15.36 5.01
C GLU A 224 2.20 15.32 4.32
N ALA A 225 1.85 14.22 3.63
CA ALA A 225 0.54 14.08 3.01
C ALA A 225 -0.62 14.21 4.02
N PHE A 226 -0.45 13.67 5.23
CA PHE A 226 -1.44 13.80 6.30
C PHE A 226 -1.47 15.22 6.89
N ILE A 227 -0.31 15.83 7.12
CA ILE A 227 -0.20 17.20 7.63
C ILE A 227 -0.80 18.19 6.64
N GLN A 228 -0.60 17.97 5.34
CA GLN A 228 -1.19 18.79 4.27
C GLN A 228 -2.72 18.71 4.28
N ILE A 229 -3.32 17.53 4.51
CA ILE A 229 -4.78 17.41 4.70
C ILE A 229 -5.25 18.30 5.85
N LEU A 230 -4.55 18.30 7.00
CA LEU A 230 -4.91 19.18 8.12
C LEU A 230 -4.70 20.67 7.81
N ARG A 231 -3.70 21.00 6.98
CA ARG A 231 -3.36 22.38 6.58
C ARG A 231 -4.37 22.96 5.60
N GLU A 232 -4.95 22.13 4.73
CA GLU A 232 -5.97 22.51 3.75
C GLU A 232 -7.35 22.72 4.37
N ASN A 233 -7.57 22.26 5.60
CA ASN A 233 -8.83 22.42 6.32
C ASN A 233 -8.76 23.61 7.28
N GLU A 234 -9.66 24.58 7.11
CA GLU A 234 -9.73 25.77 7.97
C GLU A 234 -10.16 25.45 9.42
N GLN A 235 -10.95 24.38 9.59
CA GLN A 235 -11.47 23.95 10.89
C GLN A 235 -10.76 22.68 11.38
N PRO A 236 -10.58 22.50 12.71
CA PRO A 236 -10.09 21.25 13.26
C PRO A 236 -10.99 20.07 12.87
N LEU A 237 -10.37 18.98 12.42
CA LEU A 237 -11.05 17.77 11.98
C LEU A 237 -11.22 16.78 13.12
N SER A 238 -12.40 16.18 13.24
CA SER A 238 -12.62 15.06 14.15
C SER A 238 -11.90 13.79 13.68
N THR A 239 -11.84 12.78 14.56
CA THR A 239 -11.37 11.45 14.15
C THR A 239 -12.27 10.85 13.06
N ASP A 240 -13.57 11.10 13.13
CA ASP A 240 -14.55 10.57 12.18
C ASP A 240 -14.38 11.22 10.79
N ASP A 241 -14.14 12.53 10.73
CA ASP A 241 -13.82 13.24 9.48
C ASP A 241 -12.58 12.63 8.81
N LEU A 242 -11.53 12.39 9.60
CA LEU A 242 -10.28 11.79 9.11
C LEU A 242 -10.46 10.34 8.63
N GLN A 243 -11.28 9.54 9.32
CA GLN A 243 -11.58 8.17 8.88
C GLN A 243 -12.39 8.13 7.59
N GLN A 244 -13.24 9.12 7.34
CA GLN A 244 -14.03 9.23 6.12
C GLN A 244 -13.28 9.85 4.95
N HIS A 245 -12.14 10.51 5.21
CA HIS A 245 -11.36 11.16 4.18
C HIS A 245 -10.85 10.16 3.11
N PRO A 246 -11.11 10.39 1.80
CA PRO A 246 -10.78 9.44 0.74
C PRO A 246 -9.31 9.02 0.67
N GLN A 247 -8.39 9.92 1.01
CA GLN A 247 -6.95 9.65 1.00
C GLN A 247 -6.48 8.82 2.21
N LEU A 248 -7.31 8.68 3.26
CA LEU A 248 -6.94 8.06 4.53
C LEU A 248 -7.70 6.74 4.81
N VAL A 249 -8.52 6.27 3.87
CA VAL A 249 -9.38 5.08 4.04
C VAL A 249 -8.57 3.84 4.45
N GLU A 250 -7.38 3.62 3.91
CA GLU A 250 -6.51 2.51 4.31
C GLU A 250 -5.94 2.63 5.72
N LEU A 251 -5.79 3.87 6.18
CA LEU A 251 -5.14 4.18 7.44
C LEU A 251 -6.13 4.18 8.59
N ARG A 252 -7.41 3.87 8.37
CA ARG A 252 -8.45 3.87 9.42
C ARG A 252 -8.03 3.14 10.69
N ALA A 253 -7.42 1.96 10.56
CA ALA A 253 -6.93 1.18 11.70
C ALA A 253 -5.70 1.81 12.39
N GLU A 254 -4.93 2.59 11.63
CA GLU A 254 -3.67 3.21 12.05
C GLU A 254 -3.83 4.63 12.58
N LEU A 255 -4.88 5.35 12.17
CA LEU A 255 -5.12 6.75 12.48
C LEU A 255 -5.03 7.06 13.99
N PRO A 256 -5.66 6.31 14.91
CA PRO A 256 -5.58 6.64 16.33
C PRO A 256 -4.14 6.65 16.87
N LEU A 257 -3.32 5.68 16.45
CA LEU A 257 -1.92 5.58 16.88
C LEU A 257 -1.07 6.67 16.24
N LEU A 258 -1.27 6.92 14.94
CA LEU A 258 -0.56 7.95 14.20
C LEU A 258 -0.83 9.33 14.80
N LEU A 259 -2.11 9.68 15.01
CA LEU A 259 -2.54 10.94 15.62
C LEU A 259 -1.87 11.15 16.98
N ASN A 260 -2.00 10.16 17.88
CA ASN A 260 -1.38 10.24 19.20
C ASN A 260 0.13 10.49 19.12
N LYS A 261 0.80 9.84 18.16
CA LYS A 261 2.24 9.99 17.98
C LYS A 261 2.63 11.36 17.44
N LEU A 262 1.91 11.88 16.45
CA LEU A 262 2.14 13.20 15.85
C LEU A 262 1.89 14.32 16.85
N VAL A 263 0.82 14.25 17.64
CA VAL A 263 0.53 15.19 18.74
C VAL A 263 1.66 15.20 19.76
N LYS A 264 2.08 14.03 20.25
CA LYS A 264 3.20 13.92 21.22
C LYS A 264 4.53 14.43 20.68
N LYS A 265 4.71 14.46 19.36
CA LYS A 265 5.90 15.01 18.69
C LYS A 265 5.76 16.48 18.32
N GLY A 266 4.60 17.09 18.58
CA GLY A 266 4.34 18.49 18.25
C GLY A 266 4.23 18.77 16.76
N LEU A 267 3.94 17.76 15.94
CA LEU A 267 3.79 17.89 14.49
C LEU A 267 2.38 18.30 14.07
N ILE A 268 1.39 18.07 14.95
CA ILE A 268 -0.01 18.50 14.80
C ILE A 268 -0.53 18.96 16.16
N LYS A 269 -1.64 19.69 16.17
CA LYS A 269 -2.32 20.13 17.40
C LYS A 269 -3.59 19.33 17.64
N GLU A 270 -3.83 19.00 18.90
CA GLU A 270 -5.09 18.44 19.40
C GLU A 270 -5.86 19.56 20.13
N VAL A 271 -7.15 19.69 19.82
CA VAL A 271 -8.03 20.75 20.33
C VAL A 271 -9.28 20.09 20.92
N ALA A 272 -9.62 20.48 22.14
CA ALA A 272 -10.85 20.09 22.81
C ALA A 272 -12.01 20.99 22.34
N VAL A 273 -13.06 20.39 21.76
CA VAL A 273 -14.26 21.08 21.31
C VAL A 273 -15.46 20.53 22.08
N LEU A 274 -16.22 21.42 22.72
CA LEU A 274 -17.42 21.03 23.45
C LEU A 274 -18.55 20.65 22.48
N ILE A 275 -19.13 19.46 22.63
CA ILE A 275 -20.24 18.98 21.81
C ILE A 275 -21.57 19.10 22.57
N ASP A 276 -21.53 18.83 23.87
CA ASP A 276 -22.70 18.87 24.75
C ASP A 276 -22.33 19.55 26.08
N GLU A 277 -22.90 20.73 26.32
CA GLU A 277 -22.72 21.50 27.56
C GLU A 277 -23.36 20.81 28.78
N GLU A 278 -24.47 20.10 28.59
CA GLU A 278 -25.22 19.47 29.68
C GLU A 278 -24.51 18.19 30.16
N ASN A 279 -23.94 17.42 29.24
CA ASN A 279 -23.21 16.19 29.55
C ASN A 279 -21.69 16.36 29.68
N SER A 280 -21.18 17.58 29.48
CA SER A 280 -19.74 17.89 29.46
C SER A 280 -18.95 17.01 28.48
N GLU A 281 -19.55 16.70 27.34
CA GLU A 281 -18.90 15.88 26.30
C GLU A 281 -17.98 16.76 25.46
N ILE A 282 -16.71 16.36 25.42
CA ILE A 282 -15.65 17.05 24.69
C ILE A 282 -15.15 16.14 23.59
N GLU A 283 -15.21 16.61 22.35
CA GLU A 283 -14.54 16.01 21.21
C GLU A 283 -13.08 16.42 21.16
N LEU A 284 -12.21 15.47 20.80
CA LEU A 284 -10.86 15.79 20.37
C LEU A 284 -10.85 15.96 18.85
N ARG A 285 -10.38 17.12 18.40
CA ARG A 285 -10.18 17.45 16.99
C ARG A 285 -8.73 17.82 16.72
N TYR A 286 -8.31 17.70 15.47
CA TYR A 286 -6.92 17.84 15.06
C TYR A 286 -6.76 18.91 13.99
N THR A 287 -5.68 19.69 14.08
CA THR A 287 -5.33 20.71 13.09
C THR A 287 -3.81 20.81 12.93
N SER A 288 -3.37 21.46 11.84
CA SER A 288 -1.95 21.72 11.62
C SER A 288 -1.40 22.74 12.65
N VAL A 289 -0.08 22.74 12.86
CA VAL A 289 0.60 23.64 13.81
C VAL A 289 0.63 25.07 13.29
#